data_AF-A0A1Y6M8T4-F1
#
_entry.id   AF-A0A1Y6M8T4-F1
#
_cell.length_a   1.000
_cell.length_b   1.000
_cell.length_c   1.000
_cell.angle_alpha   90.00
_cell.angle_beta   90.00
_cell.angle_gamma   90.00
#
_symmetry.space_group_name_H-M   'P 1'
#
loop_
_entity.id
_entity.type
_entity.pdbx_description
1 polymer ?
#
loop_
_entity_poly.entity_id
_entity_poly.type
_entity_poly.pdbx_seq_one_letter_code
_entity_poly.pdbx_strand_id
1 'polypeptide(L)'
;MAVWAFSKVDDSVNRSLIFESIRQGKSRFGWSQKDEHNLLLETWSEWHSKQLFLLEIKPHDWIVHINTPEWGQCTAVKVAGFYEFDDGINSTHGVDFRHAIPVDVESICVFNRRDDNVLPSVNLRPRSRYHRVYEEQDFHQSIANLRDNKIDLSKDTKGEFYLKDKTETFLPQITSFIQQMNKSKDLEVFLAKVFRKVEGVVHVKENGSGWRSDNGADLIVTFKNLNIENKVVVQVKSFEGCHHSLEAVSQIENAIKVYGANAGLIITTASTTEILDSAIQSLNEKMDKQIDLMAGEDVARFVLKYAPEMVFKV
;
A
#
# COMPACT_ATOMS: atom_id res chain seq x y z
N MET A 1 12.88 -0.13 13.71
CA MET A 1 14.31 -0.50 13.67
C MET A 1 14.96 0.53 12.80
N ALA A 2 15.97 1.21 13.31
CA ALA A 2 16.39 2.45 12.71
C ALA A 2 17.13 2.18 11.38
N VAL A 3 16.87 2.97 10.33
CA VAL A 3 17.60 2.89 9.05
C VAL A 3 18.46 4.13 8.82
N TRP A 4 19.76 3.92 8.62
CA TRP A 4 20.79 4.96 8.47
C TRP A 4 21.40 4.89 7.07
N ALA A 5 21.26 5.94 6.24
CA ALA A 5 21.95 5.98 4.96
C ALA A 5 23.18 6.89 5.05
N PHE A 6 24.35 6.33 4.76
CA PHE A 6 25.63 7.02 4.77
C PHE A 6 25.88 7.69 3.43
N SER A 7 26.46 8.89 3.45
CA SER A 7 26.82 9.59 2.22
C SER A 7 27.81 8.80 1.39
N LYS A 8 27.80 9.04 0.08
CA LYS A 8 28.73 8.43 -0.85
C LYS A 8 30.18 8.68 -0.45
N VAL A 9 31.03 7.70 -0.75
CA VAL A 9 32.48 7.87 -0.83
C VAL A 9 32.83 8.13 -2.29
N ASP A 10 33.51 9.25 -2.56
CA ASP A 10 33.69 9.75 -3.93
C ASP A 10 34.69 8.92 -4.74
N ASP A 11 35.74 8.40 -4.09
CA ASP A 11 36.78 7.60 -4.74
C ASP A 11 36.39 6.11 -4.85
N SER A 12 36.71 5.48 -5.99
CA SER A 12 36.38 4.07 -6.25
C SER A 12 37.19 3.10 -5.40
N VAL A 13 38.46 3.39 -5.12
CA VAL A 13 39.31 2.50 -4.33
C VAL A 13 38.77 2.41 -2.90
N ASN A 14 38.48 3.56 -2.29
CA ASN A 14 37.90 3.61 -0.95
C ASN A 14 36.53 2.93 -0.88
N ARG A 15 35.70 3.05 -1.91
CA ARG A 15 34.41 2.32 -1.98
C ARG A 15 34.59 0.81 -1.99
N SER A 16 35.53 0.30 -2.79
CA SER A 16 35.85 -1.12 -2.79
C SER A 16 36.35 -1.59 -1.43
N LEU A 17 37.25 -0.83 -0.79
CA LEU A 17 37.75 -1.16 0.55
C LEU A 17 36.64 -1.22 1.60
N ILE A 18 35.71 -0.26 1.60
CA ILE A 18 34.56 -0.26 2.51
C ILE A 18 33.66 -1.46 2.24
N PHE A 19 33.39 -1.79 0.97
CA PHE A 19 32.56 -2.94 0.64
C PHE A 19 33.19 -4.26 1.09
N GLU A 20 34.50 -4.44 0.89
CA GLU A 20 35.20 -5.62 1.40
C GLU A 20 35.15 -5.68 2.93
N SER A 21 35.30 -4.55 3.62
CA SER A 21 35.15 -4.50 5.08
C SER A 21 33.75 -4.92 5.53
N ILE A 22 32.69 -4.51 4.80
CA ILE A 22 31.31 -4.94 5.10
C ILE A 22 31.18 -6.45 4.97
N ARG A 23 31.78 -7.06 3.92
CA ARG A 23 31.80 -8.52 3.75
C ARG A 23 32.59 -9.25 4.83
N GLN A 24 33.50 -8.55 5.51
CA GLN A 24 34.24 -9.04 6.68
C GLN A 24 33.54 -8.75 8.01
N GLY A 25 32.30 -8.25 7.98
CA GLY A 25 31.49 -8.00 9.17
C GLY A 25 31.68 -6.63 9.81
N LYS A 26 32.33 -5.67 9.13
CA LYS A 26 32.52 -4.30 9.62
C LYS A 26 32.05 -3.24 8.63
N SER A 27 30.97 -2.54 8.96
CA SER A 27 30.57 -1.31 8.27
C SER A 27 31.42 -0.14 8.77
N ARG A 28 32.15 0.51 7.87
CA ARG A 28 33.10 1.58 8.23
C ARG A 28 32.64 2.98 7.80
N PHE A 29 33.05 4.00 8.54
CA PHE A 29 32.77 5.41 8.24
C PHE A 29 34.05 6.25 8.30
N GLY A 30 34.23 7.18 7.37
CA GLY A 30 35.45 7.99 7.25
C GLY A 30 35.54 9.15 8.25
N TRP A 31 36.53 10.04 8.05
CA TRP A 31 36.83 11.20 8.92
C TRP A 31 37.43 10.82 10.29
N SER A 32 38.27 9.79 10.28
CA SER A 32 38.79 9.11 11.45
C SER A 32 40.31 8.89 11.35
N GLN A 33 41.05 9.85 10.81
CA GLN A 33 42.48 9.68 10.49
C GLN A 33 43.41 9.70 11.72
N LYS A 34 42.90 10.02 12.92
CA LYS A 34 43.69 10.20 14.14
C LYS A 34 42.98 9.64 15.37
N ASP A 35 43.74 9.33 16.42
CA ASP A 35 43.20 8.78 17.67
C ASP A 35 42.20 9.72 18.35
N GLU A 36 42.44 11.04 18.25
CA GLU A 36 41.53 12.08 18.74
C GLU A 36 40.15 12.09 18.06
N HIS A 37 39.96 11.34 16.97
CA HIS A 37 38.65 11.21 16.32
C HIS A 37 37.80 10.08 16.95
N ASN A 38 38.33 9.33 17.91
CA ASN A 38 37.57 8.30 18.59
C ASN A 38 36.40 8.92 19.38
N LEU A 39 35.16 8.58 18.97
CA LEU A 39 33.94 9.10 19.59
C LEU A 39 33.72 8.61 21.02
N LEU A 40 34.46 7.59 21.48
CA LEU A 40 34.41 7.11 22.86
C LEU A 40 35.22 7.99 23.83
N LEU A 41 35.95 8.99 23.32
CA LEU A 41 36.62 9.98 24.15
C LEU A 41 35.61 11.00 24.70
N GLU A 42 35.92 11.60 25.86
CA GLU A 42 35.00 12.52 26.57
C GLU A 42 34.95 13.94 26.00
N THR A 43 35.86 14.31 25.10
CA THR A 43 35.94 15.66 24.53
C THR A 43 35.99 15.60 23.01
N TRP A 44 35.00 16.20 22.36
CA TRP A 44 34.91 16.25 20.90
C TRP A 44 35.08 17.68 20.38
N SER A 45 35.83 17.84 19.30
CA SER A 45 35.84 19.09 18.55
C SER A 45 34.49 19.31 17.83
N GLU A 46 34.18 20.54 17.45
CA GLU A 46 33.01 20.87 16.62
C GLU A 46 32.99 20.11 15.28
N TRP A 47 34.16 19.76 14.76
CA TRP A 47 34.27 18.98 13.53
C TRP A 47 33.90 17.50 13.73
N HIS A 48 34.26 16.95 14.89
CA HIS A 48 34.07 15.53 15.27
C HIS A 48 32.69 15.26 15.88
N SER A 49 32.08 16.25 16.52
CA SER A 49 30.71 16.13 17.05
C SER A 49 29.68 15.77 15.95
N LYS A 50 29.99 16.09 14.70
CA LYS A 50 29.20 15.73 13.50
C LYS A 50 29.17 14.24 13.18
N GLN A 51 30.00 13.41 13.81
CA GLN A 51 29.98 11.94 13.73
C GLN A 51 29.27 11.27 14.91
N LEU A 52 28.82 12.01 15.93
CA LEU A 52 28.22 11.43 17.14
C LEU A 52 26.99 10.57 16.87
N PHE A 53 26.31 10.78 15.74
CA PHE A 53 25.22 9.92 15.29
C PHE A 53 25.60 8.44 15.17
N LEU A 54 26.89 8.12 14.96
CA LEU A 54 27.36 6.74 14.91
C LEU A 54 27.17 6.03 16.26
N LEU A 55 27.20 6.76 17.38
CA LEU A 55 26.92 6.23 18.71
C LEU A 55 25.42 5.96 18.93
N GLU A 56 24.55 6.54 18.10
CA GLU A 56 23.10 6.30 18.15
C GLU A 56 22.69 5.01 17.42
N ILE A 57 23.58 4.44 16.61
CA ILE A 57 23.33 3.22 15.83
C ILE A 57 23.39 2.01 16.77
N LYS A 58 22.33 1.21 16.79
CA LYS A 58 22.17 0.09 17.71
C LYS A 58 22.10 -1.25 16.99
N PRO A 59 22.39 -2.37 17.67
CA PRO A 59 22.09 -3.70 17.16
C PRO A 59 20.67 -3.80 16.60
N HIS A 60 20.54 -4.48 15.48
CA HIS A 60 19.33 -4.61 14.66
C HIS A 60 18.90 -3.39 13.84
N ASP A 61 19.59 -2.25 13.92
CA ASP A 61 19.42 -1.19 12.92
C ASP A 61 19.93 -1.63 11.54
N TRP A 62 19.66 -0.83 10.53
CA TRP A 62 20.20 -1.00 9.18
C TRP A 62 21.10 0.16 8.80
N ILE A 63 22.20 -0.16 8.13
CA ILE A 63 23.08 0.80 7.48
C ILE A 63 22.99 0.60 5.97
N VAL A 64 22.83 1.70 5.23
CA VAL A 64 22.84 1.72 3.77
C VAL A 64 24.01 2.58 3.30
N HIS A 65 24.99 1.96 2.67
CA HIS A 65 26.09 2.66 2.00
C HIS A 65 25.66 3.06 0.60
N ILE A 66 25.59 4.36 0.34
CA ILE A 66 25.19 4.90 -0.96
C ILE A 66 26.38 4.92 -1.93
N ASN A 67 26.13 4.50 -3.18
CA ASN A 67 27.14 4.37 -4.23
C ASN A 67 28.25 3.35 -3.90
N THR A 68 27.95 2.34 -3.08
CA THR A 68 28.86 1.27 -2.71
C THR A 68 28.22 -0.07 -3.12
N PRO A 69 28.95 -0.99 -3.77
CA PRO A 69 30.36 -0.85 -4.19
C PRO A 69 30.56 0.14 -5.34
N GLU A 70 29.56 0.31 -6.20
CA GLU A 70 29.67 1.10 -7.42
C GLU A 70 28.68 2.26 -7.47
N TRP A 71 28.92 3.21 -8.38
CA TRP A 71 28.07 4.38 -8.50
C TRP A 71 26.67 3.95 -8.95
N GLY A 72 25.64 4.46 -8.26
CA GLY A 72 24.25 4.07 -8.51
C GLY A 72 23.80 2.82 -7.77
N GLN A 73 24.71 2.06 -7.15
CA GLN A 73 24.36 0.94 -6.28
C GLN A 73 24.32 1.34 -4.80
N CYS A 74 23.64 0.54 -4.00
CA CYS A 74 23.61 0.65 -2.55
C CYS A 74 23.93 -0.70 -1.92
N THR A 75 24.65 -0.69 -0.80
CA THR A 75 24.82 -1.86 0.07
C THR A 75 24.05 -1.62 1.36
N ALA A 76 22.95 -2.33 1.56
CA ALA A 76 22.25 -2.38 2.84
C ALA A 76 22.73 -3.57 3.67
N VAL A 77 22.93 -3.37 4.97
CA VAL A 77 23.35 -4.41 5.91
C VAL A 77 22.80 -4.14 7.31
N LYS A 78 22.45 -5.21 8.03
CA LYS A 78 21.94 -5.15 9.39
C LYS A 78 23.08 -5.04 10.39
N VAL A 79 22.90 -4.20 11.40
CA VAL A 79 23.84 -3.96 12.49
C VAL A 79 23.80 -5.13 13.48
N ALA A 80 24.97 -5.64 13.84
CA ALA A 80 25.15 -6.75 14.77
C ALA A 80 25.73 -6.31 16.13
N GLY A 81 26.37 -5.14 16.19
CA GLY A 81 27.02 -4.63 17.41
C GLY A 81 26.93 -3.11 17.55
N PHE A 82 27.57 -2.58 18.59
CA PHE A 82 27.67 -1.14 18.82
C PHE A 82 28.89 -0.55 18.10
N TYR A 83 28.99 0.77 18.10
CA TYR A 83 30.14 1.49 17.58
C TYR A 83 31.47 1.01 18.18
N GLU A 84 32.47 0.86 17.32
CA GLU A 84 33.86 0.54 17.62
C GLU A 84 34.80 1.56 16.96
N PHE A 85 36.02 1.65 17.49
CA PHE A 85 37.10 2.43 16.88
C PHE A 85 38.37 1.58 16.84
N ASP A 86 38.87 1.28 15.64
CA ASP A 86 40.02 0.39 15.43
C ASP A 86 41.14 1.04 14.61
N ASP A 87 42.10 0.26 14.12
CA ASP A 87 43.24 0.77 13.35
C ASP A 87 42.87 1.28 11.95
N GLY A 88 41.62 1.09 11.51
CA GLY A 88 41.14 1.54 10.21
C GLY A 88 41.69 0.73 9.04
N ILE A 89 41.68 1.34 7.87
CA ILE A 89 42.18 0.76 6.61
C ILE A 89 43.05 1.76 5.87
N ASN A 90 44.01 1.24 5.12
CA ASN A 90 44.87 2.05 4.24
C ASN A 90 44.04 2.53 3.04
N SER A 91 43.59 3.79 3.13
CA SER A 91 42.83 4.49 2.10
C SER A 91 43.76 5.25 1.15
N THR A 92 43.17 5.84 0.10
CA THR A 92 43.89 6.76 -0.81
C THR A 92 44.41 8.04 -0.14
N HIS A 93 44.01 8.31 1.11
CA HIS A 93 44.43 9.48 1.91
C HIS A 93 45.28 9.11 3.13
N GLY A 94 45.81 7.88 3.17
CA GLY A 94 46.47 7.31 4.36
C GLY A 94 45.48 6.49 5.19
N VAL A 95 45.80 6.27 6.46
CA VAL A 95 44.93 5.49 7.36
C VAL A 95 43.67 6.29 7.69
N ASP A 96 42.50 5.73 7.39
CA ASP A 96 41.17 6.29 7.74
C ASP A 96 40.16 5.14 7.97
N PHE A 97 38.87 5.45 8.05
CA PHE A 97 37.77 4.50 8.22
C PHE A 97 37.86 3.66 9.50
N ARG A 98 38.40 4.25 10.57
CA ARG A 98 38.55 3.68 11.91
C ARG A 98 37.23 3.60 12.68
N HIS A 99 36.24 4.44 12.33
CA HIS A 99 34.88 4.25 12.83
C HIS A 99 34.31 2.97 12.25
N ALA A 100 34.01 1.99 13.09
CA ALA A 100 33.50 0.69 12.69
C ALA A 100 32.22 0.35 13.43
N ILE A 101 31.32 -0.36 12.76
CA ILE A 101 30.11 -0.94 13.35
C ILE A 101 30.06 -2.39 12.91
N PRO A 102 30.03 -3.37 13.83
CA PRO A 102 29.85 -4.76 13.49
C PRO A 102 28.51 -4.99 12.79
N VAL A 103 28.52 -5.77 11.70
CA VAL A 103 27.35 -6.04 10.86
C VAL A 103 27.20 -7.51 10.55
N ASP A 104 25.97 -7.93 10.31
CA ASP A 104 25.61 -9.28 9.94
C ASP A 104 25.83 -9.49 8.43
N VAL A 105 26.85 -10.28 8.09
CA VAL A 105 27.24 -10.52 6.68
C VAL A 105 26.17 -11.26 5.88
N GLU A 106 25.33 -12.07 6.52
CA GLU A 106 24.25 -12.80 5.84
C GLU A 106 23.10 -11.86 5.43
N SER A 107 23.03 -10.68 6.07
CA SER A 107 22.02 -9.67 5.77
C SER A 107 22.37 -8.75 4.60
N ILE A 108 23.60 -8.85 4.06
CA ILE A 108 24.08 -7.98 2.97
C ILE A 108 23.14 -8.05 1.78
N CYS A 109 22.64 -6.89 1.36
CA CYS A 109 21.82 -6.72 0.17
C CYS A 109 22.41 -5.61 -0.69
N VAL A 110 22.93 -5.99 -1.86
CA VAL A 110 23.45 -5.05 -2.86
C VAL A 110 22.39 -4.87 -3.95
N PHE A 111 22.03 -3.63 -4.24
CA PHE A 111 20.96 -3.34 -5.19
C PHE A 111 21.22 -2.03 -5.94
N ASN A 112 20.60 -1.89 -7.12
CA ASN A 112 20.58 -0.60 -7.80
C ASN A 112 19.68 0.36 -7.03
N ARG A 113 20.13 1.58 -6.74
CA ARG A 113 19.32 2.57 -6.02
C ARG A 113 18.00 2.90 -6.73
N ARG A 114 17.95 2.71 -8.06
CA ARG A 114 16.77 2.93 -8.90
C ARG A 114 16.01 1.64 -9.21
N ASP A 115 16.41 0.51 -8.64
CA ASP A 115 15.73 -0.77 -8.83
C ASP A 115 14.23 -0.65 -8.57
N ASP A 116 13.41 -1.28 -9.40
CA ASP A 116 11.96 -1.20 -9.32
C ASP A 116 11.41 -1.79 -8.02
N ASN A 117 12.16 -2.70 -7.38
CA ASN A 117 11.82 -3.28 -6.09
C ASN A 117 11.96 -2.33 -4.88
N VAL A 118 12.60 -1.16 -5.05
CA VAL A 118 12.81 -0.18 -3.98
C VAL A 118 11.67 0.84 -3.95
N LEU A 119 10.90 0.92 -2.87
CA LEU A 119 9.76 1.82 -2.80
C LEU A 119 10.18 3.30 -3.00
N PRO A 120 9.43 4.11 -3.78
CA PRO A 120 9.76 5.51 -4.05
C PRO A 120 9.90 6.42 -2.82
N SER A 121 9.19 6.09 -1.74
CA SER A 121 9.23 6.78 -0.44
C SER A 121 10.57 6.59 0.29
N VAL A 122 11.33 5.54 -0.03
CA VAL A 122 12.62 5.25 0.58
C VAL A 122 13.68 6.20 -0.01
N ASN A 123 13.93 7.29 0.72
CA ASN A 123 14.89 8.30 0.29
C ASN A 123 16.35 7.85 0.54
N LEU A 124 17.03 7.37 -0.50
CA LEU A 124 18.45 6.99 -0.49
C LEU A 124 19.37 8.07 -1.10
N ARG A 125 19.06 9.34 -0.86
CA ARG A 125 19.81 10.51 -1.34
C ARG A 125 20.22 11.42 -0.17
N PRO A 126 21.17 11.00 0.67
CA PRO A 126 21.66 11.81 1.77
C PRO A 126 22.24 13.14 1.25
N ARG A 127 21.91 14.25 1.92
CA ARG A 127 22.42 15.61 1.63
C ARG A 127 23.52 16.07 2.60
N SER A 128 23.76 15.27 3.64
CA SER A 128 24.79 15.47 4.67
C SER A 128 25.62 14.18 4.79
N ARG A 129 26.51 14.11 5.78
CA ARG A 129 27.34 12.92 6.08
C ARG A 129 26.53 11.62 6.22
N TYR A 130 25.30 11.74 6.71
CA TYR A 130 24.29 10.69 6.75
C TYR A 130 22.89 11.31 6.69
N HIS A 131 21.86 10.48 6.59
CA HIS A 131 20.52 10.83 7.06
C HIS A 131 19.78 9.60 7.60
N ARG A 132 18.70 9.86 8.34
CA ARG A 132 17.73 8.86 8.75
C ARG A 132 16.75 8.60 7.62
N VAL A 133 16.52 7.33 7.30
CA VAL A 133 15.37 6.91 6.48
C VAL A 133 14.22 6.65 7.44
N TYR A 134 13.27 7.58 7.50
CA TYR A 134 12.14 7.51 8.44
C TYR A 134 11.04 6.55 7.98
N GLU A 135 10.93 6.28 6.68
CA GLU A 135 10.00 5.30 6.11
C GLU A 135 10.54 3.88 6.31
N GLU A 136 10.69 3.47 7.58
CA GLU A 136 11.32 2.20 7.98
C GLU A 136 10.57 0.98 7.41
N GLN A 137 9.24 1.01 7.45
CA GLN A 137 8.40 -0.08 6.91
C GLN A 137 8.59 -0.22 5.39
N ASP A 138 8.56 0.90 4.66
CA ASP A 138 8.76 0.89 3.21
C ASP A 138 10.19 0.44 2.84
N PHE A 139 11.19 0.76 3.66
CA PHE A 139 12.54 0.23 3.51
C PHE A 139 12.60 -1.29 3.70
N HIS A 140 11.98 -1.83 4.76
CA HIS A 140 11.93 -3.27 4.99
C HIS A 140 11.19 -4.00 3.87
N GLN A 141 10.08 -3.44 3.39
CA GLN A 141 9.36 -3.98 2.23
C GLN A 141 10.25 -3.98 0.98
N SER A 142 11.05 -2.93 0.77
CA SER A 142 12.00 -2.86 -0.35
C SER A 142 13.06 -3.98 -0.27
N ILE A 143 13.63 -4.24 0.91
CA ILE A 143 14.59 -5.33 1.11
C ILE A 143 13.94 -6.70 0.85
N ALA A 144 12.68 -6.90 1.24
CA ALA A 144 11.95 -8.12 0.95
C ALA A 144 11.72 -8.28 -0.57
N ASN A 145 11.21 -7.24 -1.24
CA ASN A 145 10.97 -7.24 -2.69
C ASN A 145 12.23 -7.58 -3.48
N LEU A 146 13.38 -7.01 -3.09
CA LEU A 146 14.68 -7.26 -3.74
C LEU A 146 15.14 -8.72 -3.63
N ARG A 147 14.78 -9.42 -2.54
CA ARG A 147 15.13 -10.83 -2.34
C ARG A 147 14.27 -11.77 -3.19
N ASP A 148 12.98 -11.43 -3.32
CA ASP A 148 12.00 -12.28 -3.99
C ASP A 148 11.78 -11.90 -5.47
N ASN A 149 12.39 -10.79 -5.93
CA ASN A 149 12.18 -10.17 -7.25
C ASN A 149 10.69 -10.05 -7.61
N LYS A 150 9.92 -9.45 -6.69
CA LYS A 150 8.47 -9.54 -6.65
C LYS A 150 7.75 -8.64 -7.66
N ILE A 151 8.40 -7.59 -8.16
CA ILE A 151 7.71 -6.50 -8.85
C ILE A 151 7.65 -6.70 -10.36
N ASP A 152 6.43 -6.67 -10.91
CA ASP A 152 6.17 -6.58 -12.35
C ASP A 152 5.55 -5.21 -12.68
N LEU A 153 6.28 -4.41 -13.47
CA LEU A 153 5.86 -3.09 -13.94
C LEU A 153 5.29 -3.10 -15.37
N SER A 154 4.91 -4.26 -15.91
CA SER A 154 4.45 -4.40 -17.30
C SER A 154 3.34 -3.44 -17.72
N LYS A 155 2.54 -2.93 -16.78
CA LYS A 155 1.37 -2.06 -17.02
C LYS A 155 1.44 -0.69 -16.35
N ASP A 156 2.32 -0.50 -15.39
CA ASP A 156 2.29 0.64 -14.48
C ASP A 156 3.69 1.26 -14.35
N THR A 157 3.76 2.57 -14.18
CA THR A 157 4.99 3.17 -13.67
C THR A 157 5.23 2.71 -12.22
N LYS A 158 6.48 2.71 -11.79
CA LYS A 158 6.86 2.36 -10.41
C LYS A 158 6.03 3.10 -9.34
N GLY A 159 5.78 4.39 -9.55
CA GLY A 159 4.97 5.20 -8.62
C GLY A 159 3.52 4.75 -8.57
N GLU A 160 2.93 4.44 -9.73
CA GLU A 160 1.55 3.96 -9.83
C GLU A 160 1.39 2.57 -9.21
N PHE A 161 2.31 1.64 -9.49
CA PHE A 161 2.29 0.30 -8.92
C PHE A 161 2.25 0.36 -7.39
N TYR A 162 3.20 1.05 -6.76
CA TYR A 162 3.27 1.11 -5.30
C TYR A 162 2.15 1.94 -4.67
N LEU A 163 1.62 2.94 -5.38
CA LEU A 163 0.44 3.65 -4.90
C LEU A 163 -0.77 2.71 -4.86
N LYS A 164 -0.98 1.90 -5.91
CA LYS A 164 -2.06 0.91 -5.95
C LYS A 164 -1.89 -0.14 -4.85
N ASP A 165 -0.71 -0.75 -4.74
CA ASP A 165 -0.39 -1.74 -3.70
C ASP A 165 -0.63 -1.20 -2.28
N LYS A 166 -0.14 0.01 -1.98
CA LYS A 166 -0.31 0.64 -0.66
C LYS A 166 -1.75 1.03 -0.35
N THR A 167 -2.57 1.27 -1.37
CA THR A 167 -3.97 1.70 -1.21
C THR A 167 -4.99 0.57 -1.41
N GLU A 168 -4.56 -0.61 -1.86
CA GLU A 168 -5.41 -1.77 -2.15
C GLU A 168 -6.31 -2.12 -0.95
N THR A 169 -5.75 -2.02 0.26
CA THR A 169 -6.47 -2.37 1.50
C THR A 169 -7.58 -1.39 1.89
N PHE A 170 -7.61 -0.17 1.34
CA PHE A 170 -8.53 0.87 1.80
C PHE A 170 -9.97 0.65 1.32
N LEU A 171 -10.17 0.13 0.11
CA LEU A 171 -11.52 -0.09 -0.40
C LEU A 171 -12.25 -1.21 0.34
N PRO A 172 -11.63 -2.38 0.63
CA PRO A 172 -12.22 -3.38 1.52
C PRO A 172 -12.57 -2.81 2.91
N GLN A 173 -11.69 -1.99 3.48
CA GLN A 173 -11.94 -1.37 4.79
C GLN A 173 -13.12 -0.41 4.75
N ILE A 174 -13.23 0.42 3.71
CA ILE A 174 -14.35 1.35 3.53
C ILE A 174 -15.66 0.58 3.37
N THR A 175 -15.70 -0.48 2.56
CA THR A 175 -16.89 -1.35 2.45
C THR A 175 -17.26 -1.97 3.80
N SER A 176 -16.27 -2.44 4.56
CA SER A 176 -16.50 -2.97 5.91
C SER A 176 -17.10 -1.92 6.85
N PHE A 177 -16.58 -0.69 6.86
CA PHE A 177 -17.15 0.39 7.66
C PHE A 177 -18.57 0.78 7.22
N ILE A 178 -18.84 0.82 5.92
CA ILE A 178 -20.19 1.04 5.39
C ILE A 178 -21.15 -0.02 5.93
N GLN A 179 -20.75 -1.30 5.86
CA GLN A 179 -21.55 -2.43 6.36
C GLN A 179 -21.77 -2.35 7.88
N GLN A 180 -20.72 -2.09 8.65
CA GLN A 180 -20.78 -2.10 10.11
C GLN A 180 -21.65 -0.97 10.66
N MET A 181 -21.60 0.20 10.02
CA MET A 181 -22.34 1.40 10.44
C MET A 181 -23.76 1.45 9.88
N ASN A 182 -24.09 0.65 8.85
CA ASN A 182 -25.41 0.62 8.22
C ASN A 182 -25.87 -0.85 8.09
N LYS A 183 -26.46 -1.41 9.16
CA LYS A 183 -26.87 -2.82 9.16
C LYS A 183 -28.29 -3.01 8.61
N SER A 184 -28.49 -4.10 7.89
CA SER A 184 -29.81 -4.50 7.36
C SER A 184 -30.46 -3.36 6.57
N LYS A 185 -31.63 -2.87 7.02
CA LYS A 185 -32.41 -1.83 6.33
C LYS A 185 -31.66 -0.50 6.21
N ASP A 186 -30.77 -0.19 7.15
CA ASP A 186 -30.00 1.06 7.12
C ASP A 186 -29.05 1.11 5.91
N LEU A 187 -28.55 -0.04 5.45
CA LEU A 187 -27.72 -0.11 4.24
C LEU A 187 -28.53 0.30 3.00
N GLU A 188 -29.79 -0.09 2.93
CA GLU A 188 -30.69 0.28 1.83
C GLU A 188 -30.97 1.78 1.84
N VAL A 189 -31.26 2.35 3.02
CA VAL A 189 -31.46 3.80 3.19
C VAL A 189 -30.18 4.57 2.82
N PHE A 190 -29.03 4.06 3.22
CA PHE A 190 -27.72 4.61 2.88
C PHE A 190 -27.51 4.61 1.36
N LEU A 191 -27.65 3.45 0.71
CA LEU A 191 -27.46 3.32 -0.74
C LEU A 191 -28.50 4.11 -1.53
N ALA A 192 -29.74 4.26 -1.04
CA ALA A 192 -30.73 5.13 -1.65
C ALA A 192 -30.27 6.59 -1.70
N LYS A 193 -29.62 7.09 -0.64
CA LYS A 193 -29.03 8.43 -0.62
C LYS A 193 -27.90 8.56 -1.64
N VAL A 194 -27.06 7.53 -1.79
CA VAL A 194 -25.98 7.49 -2.79
C VAL A 194 -26.56 7.50 -4.21
N PHE A 195 -27.56 6.67 -4.50
CA PHE A 195 -28.23 6.64 -5.82
C PHE A 195 -28.85 7.99 -6.19
N ARG A 196 -29.42 8.72 -5.23
CA ARG A 196 -29.98 10.07 -5.48
C ARG A 196 -28.92 11.08 -5.91
N LYS A 197 -27.63 10.80 -5.71
CA LYS A 197 -26.50 11.63 -6.14
C LYS A 197 -25.92 11.22 -7.49
N VAL A 198 -26.33 10.07 -8.02
CA VAL A 198 -25.88 9.58 -9.33
C VAL A 198 -26.52 10.44 -10.43
N GLU A 199 -25.70 10.93 -11.36
CA GLU A 199 -26.17 11.70 -12.50
C GLU A 199 -27.19 10.90 -13.33
N GLY A 200 -28.28 11.56 -13.73
CA GLY A 200 -29.35 10.94 -14.50
C GLY A 200 -30.38 10.17 -13.67
N VAL A 201 -30.16 9.93 -12.37
CA VAL A 201 -31.21 9.41 -11.48
C VAL A 201 -32.24 10.50 -11.19
N VAL A 202 -33.50 10.23 -11.50
CA VAL A 202 -34.62 11.17 -11.27
C VAL A 202 -35.52 10.74 -10.12
N HIS A 203 -35.51 9.46 -9.76
CA HIS A 203 -36.29 8.95 -8.64
C HIS A 203 -35.63 7.73 -8.01
N VAL A 204 -35.66 7.65 -6.68
CA VAL A 204 -35.26 6.46 -5.91
C VAL A 204 -36.35 6.17 -4.90
N LYS A 205 -37.02 5.03 -5.09
CA LYS A 205 -38.01 4.50 -4.17
C LYS A 205 -37.38 3.44 -3.29
N GLU A 206 -37.37 3.69 -1.99
CA GLU A 206 -37.12 2.67 -0.97
C GLU A 206 -38.38 1.81 -0.82
N ASN A 207 -38.23 0.50 -0.93
CA ASN A 207 -39.33 -0.46 -0.94
C ASN A 207 -39.28 -1.32 0.33
N GLY A 208 -40.40 -1.92 0.74
CA GLY A 208 -40.45 -2.73 1.97
C GLY A 208 -40.42 -1.96 3.30
N SER A 209 -40.74 -0.66 3.30
CA SER A 209 -41.05 0.09 4.54
C SER A 209 -42.54 -0.06 4.89
N GLY A 210 -42.87 -0.87 5.90
CA GLY A 210 -44.25 -1.10 6.39
C GLY A 210 -44.81 -2.51 6.11
N TRP A 211 -46.12 -2.72 6.26
CA TRP A 211 -46.82 -4.02 6.18
C TRP A 211 -46.90 -4.65 4.77
N ARG A 212 -46.19 -4.13 3.76
CA ARG A 212 -46.24 -4.65 2.38
C ARG A 212 -44.95 -5.36 2.01
N SER A 213 -45.08 -6.53 1.37
CA SER A 213 -43.96 -7.29 0.79
C SER A 213 -43.16 -6.45 -0.22
N ASP A 214 -41.84 -6.60 -0.19
CA ASP A 214 -40.87 -5.95 -1.08
C ASP A 214 -40.82 -6.57 -2.49
N ASN A 215 -41.48 -7.72 -2.71
CA ASN A 215 -41.43 -8.51 -3.95
C ASN A 215 -39.99 -8.75 -4.46
N GLY A 216 -39.00 -8.79 -3.58
CA GLY A 216 -37.60 -9.05 -3.94
C GLY A 216 -36.81 -7.86 -4.50
N ALA A 217 -37.26 -6.62 -4.25
CA ALA A 217 -36.45 -5.43 -4.48
C ALA A 217 -36.50 -4.49 -3.28
N ASP A 218 -35.32 -4.09 -2.82
CA ASP A 218 -35.12 -3.14 -1.74
C ASP A 218 -35.23 -1.70 -2.25
N LEU A 219 -34.68 -1.42 -3.42
CA LEU A 219 -34.78 -0.12 -4.09
C LEU A 219 -35.33 -0.25 -5.51
N ILE A 220 -36.03 0.78 -5.96
CA ILE A 220 -36.40 0.97 -7.37
C ILE A 220 -35.86 2.32 -7.80
N VAL A 221 -34.91 2.30 -8.73
CA VAL A 221 -34.20 3.49 -9.22
C VAL A 221 -34.66 3.79 -10.64
N THR A 222 -35.10 5.02 -10.88
CA THR A 222 -35.47 5.50 -12.21
C THR A 222 -34.39 6.44 -12.71
N PHE A 223 -33.79 6.09 -13.85
CA PHE A 223 -32.88 6.93 -14.61
C PHE A 223 -33.61 7.60 -15.76
N LYS A 224 -33.19 8.80 -16.14
CA LYS A 224 -33.67 9.49 -17.33
C LYS A 224 -32.49 9.99 -18.15
N ASN A 225 -32.40 9.54 -19.40
CA ASN A 225 -31.42 10.03 -20.36
C ASN A 225 -32.11 10.38 -21.69
N LEU A 226 -31.91 11.61 -22.19
CA LEU A 226 -32.46 12.08 -23.48
C LEU A 226 -33.95 11.71 -23.72
N ASN A 227 -34.76 11.76 -22.67
CA ASN A 227 -36.20 11.40 -22.60
C ASN A 227 -36.57 9.91 -22.51
N ILE A 228 -35.60 9.00 -22.42
CA ILE A 228 -35.86 7.60 -22.12
C ILE A 228 -35.76 7.40 -20.61
N GLU A 229 -36.83 6.87 -20.01
CA GLU A 229 -36.85 6.47 -18.61
C GLU A 229 -36.55 4.98 -18.49
N ASN A 230 -35.53 4.65 -17.69
CA ASN A 230 -35.14 3.28 -17.39
C ASN A 230 -35.32 3.01 -15.90
N LYS A 231 -36.02 1.92 -15.58
CA LYS A 231 -36.25 1.46 -14.22
C LYS A 231 -35.31 0.30 -13.90
N VAL A 232 -34.53 0.45 -12.85
CA VAL A 232 -33.65 -0.58 -12.31
C VAL A 232 -34.17 -0.99 -10.93
N VAL A 233 -34.38 -2.28 -10.73
CA VAL A 233 -34.65 -2.82 -9.39
C VAL A 233 -33.34 -3.22 -8.73
N VAL A 234 -33.20 -2.96 -7.44
CA VAL A 234 -31.97 -3.22 -6.70
C VAL A 234 -32.28 -4.09 -5.48
N GLN A 235 -31.53 -5.18 -5.32
CA GLN A 235 -31.52 -6.00 -4.11
C GLN A 235 -30.19 -5.80 -3.39
N VAL A 236 -30.26 -5.42 -2.12
CA VAL A 236 -29.13 -5.14 -1.24
C VAL A 236 -28.95 -6.30 -0.26
N LYS A 237 -27.70 -6.75 -0.07
CA LYS A 237 -27.33 -7.82 0.85
C LYS A 237 -26.13 -7.43 1.70
N SER A 238 -26.39 -7.22 2.99
CA SER A 238 -25.36 -6.92 3.99
C SER A 238 -24.73 -8.22 4.51
N PHE A 239 -23.55 -8.58 4.01
CA PHE A 239 -22.78 -9.76 4.43
C PHE A 239 -21.32 -9.42 4.72
N GLU A 240 -20.69 -10.25 5.54
CA GLU A 240 -19.23 -10.31 5.71
C GLU A 240 -18.68 -11.53 4.95
N GLY A 241 -17.41 -11.49 4.57
CA GLY A 241 -16.76 -12.61 3.88
C GLY A 241 -17.26 -12.78 2.45
N CYS A 242 -17.73 -13.98 2.11
CA CYS A 242 -18.16 -14.34 0.75
C CYS A 242 -19.69 -14.50 0.65
N HIS A 243 -20.29 -13.98 -0.41
CA HIS A 243 -21.71 -14.13 -0.67
C HIS A 243 -22.00 -15.36 -1.54
N HIS A 244 -22.64 -16.36 -0.93
CA HIS A 244 -23.01 -17.62 -1.60
C HIS A 244 -24.51 -17.74 -1.91
N SER A 245 -25.35 -16.80 -1.45
CA SER A 245 -26.81 -16.96 -1.54
C SER A 245 -27.32 -16.67 -2.94
N LEU A 246 -27.90 -17.69 -3.56
CA LEU A 246 -28.64 -17.57 -4.82
C LEU A 246 -30.05 -16.99 -4.64
N GLU A 247 -30.47 -16.77 -3.41
CA GLU A 247 -31.79 -16.18 -3.11
C GLU A 247 -31.93 -14.78 -3.71
N ALA A 248 -30.85 -13.98 -3.68
CA ALA A 248 -30.83 -12.64 -4.27
C ALA A 248 -31.12 -12.67 -5.79
N VAL A 249 -30.67 -13.72 -6.48
CA VAL A 249 -30.91 -13.93 -7.92
C VAL A 249 -32.39 -14.25 -8.17
N SER A 250 -33.00 -15.11 -7.35
CA SER A 250 -34.44 -15.38 -7.44
C SER A 250 -35.29 -14.14 -7.12
N GLN A 251 -34.88 -13.35 -6.13
CA GLN A 251 -35.54 -12.11 -5.71
C GLN A 251 -35.51 -11.06 -6.82
N ILE A 252 -34.35 -10.85 -7.46
CA ILE A 252 -34.23 -9.88 -8.55
C ILE A 252 -35.03 -10.32 -9.78
N GLU A 253 -35.08 -11.62 -10.10
CA GLU A 253 -35.94 -12.14 -11.18
C GLU A 253 -37.40 -11.77 -10.94
N ASN A 254 -37.90 -12.00 -9.72
CA ASN A 254 -39.27 -11.68 -9.35
C ASN A 254 -39.55 -10.18 -9.42
N ALA A 255 -38.65 -9.36 -8.86
CA ALA A 255 -38.79 -7.91 -8.86
C ALA A 255 -38.83 -7.32 -10.27
N ILE A 256 -37.98 -7.80 -11.19
CA ILE A 256 -37.97 -7.33 -12.57
C ILE A 256 -39.34 -7.56 -13.23
N LYS A 257 -39.95 -8.72 -12.99
CA LYS A 257 -41.29 -9.07 -13.54
C LYS A 257 -42.38 -8.22 -12.91
N VAL A 258 -42.42 -8.15 -11.58
CA VAL A 258 -43.47 -7.45 -10.82
C VAL A 258 -43.47 -5.94 -11.11
N TYR A 259 -42.27 -5.34 -11.20
CA TYR A 259 -42.14 -3.89 -11.38
C TYR A 259 -41.97 -3.46 -12.84
N GLY A 260 -41.93 -4.41 -13.78
CA GLY A 260 -41.68 -4.15 -15.20
C GLY A 260 -40.36 -3.40 -15.41
N ALA A 261 -39.31 -3.79 -14.68
CA ALA A 261 -38.02 -3.11 -14.70
C ALA A 261 -37.25 -3.43 -15.99
N ASN A 262 -36.41 -2.49 -16.43
CA ASN A 262 -35.54 -2.65 -17.60
C ASN A 262 -34.29 -3.47 -17.25
N ALA A 263 -33.81 -3.37 -16.01
CA ALA A 263 -32.61 -4.05 -15.54
C ALA A 263 -32.71 -4.37 -14.03
N GLY A 264 -31.80 -5.21 -13.56
CA GLY A 264 -31.61 -5.54 -12.14
C GLY A 264 -30.19 -5.23 -11.67
N LEU A 265 -30.04 -5.00 -10.37
CA LEU A 265 -28.73 -4.86 -9.73
C LEU A 265 -28.77 -5.56 -8.38
N ILE A 266 -27.79 -6.42 -8.13
CA ILE A 266 -27.54 -6.98 -6.81
C ILE A 266 -26.35 -6.23 -6.21
N ILE A 267 -26.51 -5.71 -4.99
CA ILE A 267 -25.43 -5.05 -4.25
C ILE A 267 -25.14 -5.88 -3.02
N THR A 268 -23.88 -6.23 -2.79
CA THR A 268 -23.45 -6.90 -1.56
C THR A 268 -22.14 -6.35 -1.03
N THR A 269 -22.04 -6.27 0.30
CA THR A 269 -20.81 -5.82 0.99
C THR A 269 -19.76 -6.94 1.10
N ALA A 270 -20.15 -8.19 0.83
CA ALA A 270 -19.25 -9.33 0.78
C ALA A 270 -18.60 -9.46 -0.61
N SER A 271 -17.53 -10.24 -0.69
CA SER A 271 -16.90 -10.62 -1.96
C SER A 271 -17.82 -11.54 -2.76
N THR A 272 -17.75 -11.44 -4.09
CA THR A 272 -18.47 -12.35 -4.99
C THR A 272 -17.88 -13.75 -4.97
N THR A 273 -18.65 -14.72 -5.48
CA THR A 273 -18.24 -16.10 -5.68
C THR A 273 -18.59 -16.54 -7.09
N GLU A 274 -17.81 -17.45 -7.68
CA GLU A 274 -18.04 -17.95 -9.05
C GLU A 274 -19.45 -18.54 -9.23
N ILE A 275 -20.00 -19.13 -8.18
CA ILE A 275 -21.36 -19.69 -8.16
C ILE A 275 -22.41 -18.58 -8.31
N LEU A 276 -22.23 -17.45 -7.62
CA LEU A 276 -23.13 -16.30 -7.72
C LEU A 276 -23.02 -15.64 -9.10
N ASP A 277 -21.81 -15.43 -9.60
CA ASP A 277 -21.57 -14.84 -10.93
C ASP A 277 -22.21 -15.69 -12.04
N SER A 278 -22.03 -17.01 -11.98
CA SER A 278 -22.63 -17.96 -12.95
C SER A 278 -24.16 -17.94 -12.91
N ALA A 279 -24.75 -17.81 -11.71
CA ALA A 279 -26.19 -17.73 -11.56
C ALA A 279 -26.77 -16.42 -12.11
N ILE A 280 -26.07 -15.30 -11.93
CA ILE A 280 -26.46 -14.00 -12.51
C ILE A 280 -26.35 -14.03 -14.03
N GLN A 281 -25.28 -14.60 -14.59
CA GLN A 281 -25.13 -14.77 -16.03
C GLN A 281 -26.27 -15.63 -16.62
N SER A 282 -26.59 -16.75 -15.97
CA SER A 282 -27.71 -17.60 -16.39
C SER A 282 -29.06 -16.86 -16.36
N LEU A 283 -29.24 -15.98 -15.37
CA LEU A 283 -30.47 -15.17 -15.26
C LEU A 283 -30.53 -14.09 -16.35
N ASN A 284 -29.41 -13.45 -16.67
CA ASN A 284 -29.29 -12.49 -17.79
C ASN A 284 -29.76 -13.12 -19.10
N GLU A 285 -29.22 -14.29 -19.44
CA GLU A 285 -29.57 -15.04 -20.66
C GLU A 285 -31.05 -15.45 -20.67
N LYS A 286 -31.58 -15.90 -19.52
CA LYS A 286 -32.98 -16.31 -19.38
C LYS A 286 -33.96 -15.14 -19.55
N MET A 287 -33.62 -13.96 -19.04
CA MET A 287 -34.53 -12.81 -19.00
C MET A 287 -34.40 -11.87 -20.20
N ASP A 288 -33.32 -12.00 -20.97
CA ASP A 288 -32.92 -11.04 -22.01
C ASP A 288 -32.91 -9.59 -21.47
N LYS A 289 -32.32 -9.43 -20.28
CA LYS A 289 -32.20 -8.15 -19.56
C LYS A 289 -30.86 -8.09 -18.86
N GLN A 290 -30.36 -6.87 -18.65
CA GLN A 290 -29.12 -6.63 -17.91
C GLN A 290 -29.36 -6.75 -16.39
N ILE A 291 -28.58 -7.58 -15.74
CA ILE A 291 -28.57 -7.85 -14.31
C ILE A 291 -27.10 -7.90 -13.89
N ASP A 292 -26.70 -6.89 -13.12
CA ASP A 292 -25.32 -6.72 -12.69
C ASP A 292 -25.15 -7.04 -11.20
N LEU A 293 -23.90 -7.27 -10.80
CA LEU A 293 -23.47 -7.43 -9.42
C LEU A 293 -22.47 -6.33 -9.04
N MET A 294 -22.70 -5.70 -7.90
CA MET A 294 -21.74 -4.81 -7.24
C MET A 294 -21.37 -5.44 -5.90
N ALA A 295 -20.14 -5.95 -5.78
CA ALA A 295 -19.69 -6.71 -4.63
C ALA A 295 -18.44 -6.10 -3.99
N GLY A 296 -18.30 -6.26 -2.67
CA GLY A 296 -17.09 -5.92 -1.93
C GLY A 296 -16.59 -4.48 -2.21
N GLU A 297 -15.40 -4.37 -2.78
CA GLU A 297 -14.75 -3.09 -3.07
C GLU A 297 -15.54 -2.20 -4.05
N ASP A 298 -16.33 -2.78 -4.95
CA ASP A 298 -17.10 -2.01 -5.92
C ASP A 298 -18.18 -1.17 -5.24
N VAL A 299 -18.66 -1.60 -4.07
CA VAL A 299 -19.55 -0.79 -3.21
C VAL A 299 -18.82 0.45 -2.73
N ALA A 300 -17.59 0.32 -2.22
CA ALA A 300 -16.78 1.47 -1.81
C ALA A 300 -16.50 2.39 -3.01
N ARG A 301 -16.11 1.85 -4.16
CA ARG A 301 -15.87 2.66 -5.39
C ARG A 301 -17.12 3.43 -5.80
N PHE A 302 -18.29 2.81 -5.77
CA PHE A 302 -19.56 3.43 -6.09
C PHE A 302 -19.88 4.60 -5.14
N VAL A 303 -19.77 4.37 -3.83
CA VAL A 303 -20.02 5.40 -2.81
C VAL A 303 -19.04 6.55 -2.93
N LEU A 304 -17.74 6.27 -3.07
CA LEU A 304 -16.71 7.30 -3.20
C LEU A 304 -16.87 8.15 -4.47
N LYS A 305 -17.36 7.54 -5.56
CA LYS A 305 -17.59 8.25 -6.82
C LYS A 305 -18.75 9.24 -6.73
N TYR A 306 -19.85 8.88 -6.07
CA TYR A 306 -21.10 9.64 -6.13
C TYR A 306 -21.47 10.37 -4.83
N ALA A 307 -20.96 9.93 -3.69
CA ALA A 307 -21.27 10.52 -2.39
C ALA A 307 -20.08 10.44 -1.40
N PRO A 308 -18.88 10.96 -1.77
CA PRO A 308 -17.71 10.91 -0.91
C PRO A 308 -17.92 11.61 0.45
N GLU A 309 -18.81 12.60 0.52
CA GLU A 309 -19.19 13.30 1.76
C GLU A 309 -19.93 12.42 2.77
N MET A 310 -20.44 11.26 2.33
CA MET A 310 -21.07 10.28 3.23
C MET A 310 -20.03 9.39 3.94
N VAL A 311 -18.77 9.39 3.47
CA VAL A 311 -17.67 8.61 4.03
C VAL A 311 -16.64 9.51 4.72
N PHE A 312 -16.32 10.66 4.12
CA PHE A 312 -15.35 11.60 4.64
C PHE A 312 -16.01 12.87 5.16
N LYS A 313 -15.47 13.41 6.26
CA LYS A 313 -15.82 14.76 6.70
C LYS A 313 -15.19 15.74 5.70
N VAL A 314 -16.02 16.35 4.86
CA VAL A 314 -15.63 17.38 3.88
C VAL A 314 -15.88 18.76 4.46
#